data_AF-A0A329RBB2-F1
#
_entry.id   AF-A0A329RBB2-F1
#
_cell.length_a   1.000
_cell.length_b   1.000
_cell.length_c   1.000
_cell.angle_alpha   90.00
_cell.angle_beta   90.00
_cell.angle_gamma   90.00
#
_symmetry.space_group_name_H-M   'P 1'
#
loop_
_entity.id
_entity.type
_entity.pdbx_description
1 polymer ?
#
loop_
_entity_poly.entity_id
_entity_poly.type
_entity_poly.pdbx_seq_one_letter_code
_entity_poly.pdbx_strand_id
1 'polypeptide(L)'
;IKPELRDHFDEHKYEWFPRDYNAEVAKFDRRTPGLFKEEWRGDAMVSLPSKNYICYLPDEERKVKVSAKGIQQGRGRNVDVLNPGGFETVVRNRITLRGTNKGFRLSKETKAIITYTQTKTALNYYYDKRQVMSDGISTTPLNV
;
A
#
# COMPACT_ATOMS: atom_id res chain seq x y z
N ILE A 1 -9.07 -15.63 -21.83
CA ILE A 1 -8.79 -14.64 -22.89
C ILE A 1 -9.94 -14.72 -23.88
N LYS A 2 -10.49 -13.59 -24.33
CA LYS A 2 -11.57 -13.63 -25.32
C LYS A 2 -11.09 -14.34 -26.59
N PRO A 3 -11.90 -15.17 -27.26
CA PRO A 3 -11.46 -15.95 -28.43
C PRO A 3 -10.74 -15.10 -29.49
N GLU A 4 -11.26 -13.90 -29.77
CA GLU A 4 -10.72 -12.95 -30.75
C GLU A 4 -9.39 -12.28 -30.35
N LEU A 5 -8.92 -12.46 -29.11
CA LEU A 5 -7.65 -11.92 -28.61
C LEU A 5 -6.60 -13.02 -28.36
N ARG A 6 -6.88 -14.27 -28.77
CA ARG A 6 -6.03 -15.41 -28.45
C ARG A 6 -4.69 -15.35 -29.19
N ASP A 7 -4.73 -15.11 -30.49
CA ASP A 7 -3.53 -15.07 -31.34
C ASP A 7 -2.61 -13.92 -30.92
N HIS A 8 -3.17 -12.71 -30.76
CA HIS A 8 -2.44 -11.56 -30.24
C HIS A 8 -1.83 -11.85 -28.85
N PHE A 9 -2.55 -12.54 -27.96
CA PHE A 9 -1.95 -12.91 -26.68
C PHE A 9 -0.79 -13.89 -26.86
N ASP A 10 -0.95 -14.94 -27.67
CA ASP A 10 0.09 -15.95 -27.85
C ASP A 10 1.36 -15.39 -28.49
N GLU A 11 1.22 -14.40 -29.38
CA GLU A 11 2.33 -13.64 -29.98
C GLU A 11 3.04 -12.74 -28.96
N HIS A 12 2.29 -12.03 -28.11
CA HIS A 12 2.84 -10.98 -27.23
C HIS A 12 2.94 -11.36 -25.74
N LYS A 13 2.66 -12.62 -25.35
CA LYS A 13 2.59 -13.06 -23.93
C LYS A 13 3.86 -12.88 -23.12
N TYR A 14 5.01 -12.67 -23.77
CA TYR A 14 6.29 -12.44 -23.11
C TYR A 14 6.77 -10.98 -23.19
N GLU A 15 5.97 -10.09 -23.80
CA GLU A 15 6.25 -8.66 -23.88
C GLU A 15 5.75 -7.96 -22.62
N TRP A 16 6.49 -8.15 -21.53
CA TRP A 16 6.08 -7.67 -20.21
C TRP A 16 6.32 -6.17 -19.99
N PHE A 17 7.19 -5.53 -20.77
CA PHE A 17 7.66 -4.16 -20.53
C PHE A 17 7.29 -3.21 -21.68
N PRO A 18 7.05 -1.92 -21.38
CA PRO A 18 6.81 -0.90 -22.40
C PRO A 18 8.05 -0.68 -23.26
N ARG A 19 7.83 -0.43 -24.55
CA ARG A 19 8.86 -0.03 -25.51
C ARG A 19 9.10 1.47 -25.43
N ASP A 20 10.35 1.89 -25.60
CA ASP A 20 10.80 3.28 -25.39
C ASP A 20 11.59 3.90 -26.56
N TYR A 21 11.74 3.18 -27.69
CA TYR A 21 12.52 3.64 -28.85
C TYR A 21 11.95 4.88 -29.55
N ASN A 22 10.70 5.27 -29.30
CA ASN A 22 10.18 6.56 -29.70
C ASN A 22 9.09 7.06 -28.73
N ALA A 23 8.83 8.37 -28.76
CA ALA A 23 7.90 9.02 -27.84
C ALA A 23 6.43 8.61 -28.04
N GLU A 24 6.01 8.29 -29.27
CA GLU A 24 4.63 7.91 -29.59
C GLU A 24 4.29 6.52 -29.01
N VAL A 25 5.17 5.56 -29.24
CA VAL A 25 5.08 4.19 -28.74
C VAL A 25 5.19 4.17 -27.22
N ALA A 26 6.14 4.92 -26.63
CA ALA A 26 6.25 5.03 -25.17
C ALA A 26 4.95 5.59 -24.55
N LYS A 27 4.33 6.59 -25.19
CA LYS A 27 3.06 7.17 -24.73
C LYS A 27 1.89 6.19 -24.87
N PHE A 28 1.87 5.37 -25.92
CA PHE A 28 0.88 4.31 -26.13
C PHE A 28 1.04 3.20 -25.08
N ASP A 29 2.24 2.63 -24.94
CA ASP A 29 2.54 1.54 -24.02
C ASP A 29 2.31 1.92 -22.54
N ARG A 30 2.52 3.20 -22.18
CA ARG A 30 2.14 3.71 -20.85
C ARG A 30 0.65 3.54 -20.54
N ARG A 31 -0.21 3.50 -21.55
CA ARG A 31 -1.66 3.30 -21.43
C ARG A 31 -2.09 1.85 -21.68
N THR A 32 -1.26 1.05 -22.34
CA THR A 32 -1.53 -0.37 -22.65
C THR A 32 -1.70 -1.20 -21.37
N PRO A 33 -2.85 -1.84 -21.14
CA PRO A 33 -3.03 -2.77 -20.02
C PRO A 33 -2.12 -3.99 -20.14
N GLY A 34 -1.67 -4.55 -19.01
CA GLY A 34 -0.85 -5.76 -18.97
C GLY A 34 0.66 -5.52 -18.95
N LEU A 35 1.14 -4.35 -19.38
CA LEU A 35 2.56 -4.00 -19.29
C LEU A 35 2.96 -3.58 -17.87
N PHE A 36 4.13 -4.05 -17.42
CA PHE A 36 4.79 -3.61 -16.20
C PHE A 36 5.42 -2.24 -16.42
N LYS A 37 4.84 -1.25 -15.76
CA LYS A 37 5.25 0.16 -15.87
C LYS A 37 5.96 0.58 -14.61
N GLU A 38 6.94 1.47 -14.75
CA GLU A 38 7.59 2.06 -13.61
C GLU A 38 6.63 2.95 -12.81
N GLU A 39 6.29 2.50 -11.60
CA GLU A 39 5.41 3.27 -10.71
C GLU A 39 6.19 4.31 -9.91
N TRP A 40 7.42 3.99 -9.48
CA TRP A 40 8.27 4.83 -8.62
C TRP A 40 9.75 4.44 -8.78
N ARG A 41 10.67 5.40 -8.60
CA ARG A 41 12.13 5.24 -8.64
C ARG A 41 12.80 6.09 -7.54
N GLY A 42 13.88 5.57 -6.97
CA GLY A 42 14.73 6.22 -5.98
C GLY A 42 15.60 5.21 -5.22
N ASP A 43 16.33 5.70 -4.21
CA ASP A 43 17.47 4.97 -3.62
C ASP A 43 17.15 4.20 -2.32
N ALA A 44 16.02 4.47 -1.67
CA ALA A 44 15.69 3.81 -0.41
C ALA A 44 14.22 3.37 -0.30
N MET A 45 14.05 2.20 0.31
CA MET A 45 12.73 1.67 0.66
C MET A 45 12.81 0.89 1.97
N VAL A 46 11.82 1.09 2.84
CA VAL A 46 11.56 0.21 3.98
C VAL A 46 10.18 -0.42 3.78
N SER A 47 10.14 -1.74 3.77
CA SER A 47 8.93 -2.54 3.58
C SER A 47 8.59 -3.28 4.87
N LEU A 48 7.37 -3.10 5.37
CA LEU A 48 6.81 -3.78 6.54
C LEU A 48 5.67 -4.72 6.10
N PRO A 49 5.25 -5.66 6.96
CA PRO A 49 4.13 -6.53 6.65
C PRO A 49 2.83 -5.77 6.34
N SER A 50 1.97 -6.42 5.53
CA SER A 50 0.56 -6.01 5.30
C SER A 50 0.33 -4.67 4.60
N LYS A 51 0.99 -4.42 3.46
CA LYS A 51 0.81 -3.20 2.63
C LYS A 51 1.22 -1.92 3.36
N ASN A 52 2.28 -2.00 4.16
CA ASN A 52 2.91 -0.86 4.82
C ASN A 52 4.33 -0.71 4.29
N TYR A 53 4.63 0.36 3.57
CA TYR A 53 5.98 0.64 3.08
C TYR A 53 6.20 2.13 2.91
N ILE A 54 7.47 2.51 2.89
CA ILE A 54 7.91 3.84 2.49
C ILE A 54 9.01 3.69 1.45
N CYS A 55 8.89 4.42 0.34
CA CYS A 55 9.95 4.66 -0.62
C CYS A 55 10.37 6.14 -0.45
N TYR A 56 11.64 6.37 -0.11
CA TYR A 56 12.19 7.67 0.24
C TYR A 56 13.56 7.83 -0.44
N LEU A 57 14.06 9.06 -0.56
CA LEU A 57 15.12 9.42 -1.52
C LEU A 57 14.69 9.19 -2.99
N PRO A 58 13.61 9.86 -3.44
CA PRO A 58 13.21 9.81 -4.85
C PRO A 58 14.19 10.58 -5.74
N ASP A 59 14.26 10.19 -7.02
CA ASP A 59 14.86 11.03 -8.07
C ASP A 59 14.14 12.38 -8.18
N GLU A 60 14.75 13.37 -8.86
CA GLU A 60 14.27 14.76 -8.94
C GLU A 60 12.79 14.89 -9.37
N GLU A 61 12.29 13.95 -10.17
CA GLU A 61 10.92 13.97 -10.71
C GLU A 61 9.87 13.32 -9.79
N ARG A 62 10.28 12.63 -8.71
CA ARG A 62 9.40 11.78 -7.90
C ARG A 62 9.27 12.32 -6.47
N LYS A 63 8.18 11.93 -5.81
CA LYS A 63 7.92 12.26 -4.40
C LYS A 63 8.10 11.03 -3.53
N VAL A 64 8.35 11.25 -2.23
CA VAL A 64 8.29 10.19 -1.22
C VAL A 64 6.93 9.49 -1.32
N LYS A 65 6.96 8.15 -1.40
CA LYS A 65 5.75 7.32 -1.50
C LYS A 65 5.57 6.59 -0.19
N VAL A 66 4.43 6.79 0.47
CA VAL A 66 4.08 6.11 1.72
C VAL A 66 2.80 5.32 1.53
N SER A 67 2.85 4.03 1.83
CA SER A 67 1.67 3.18 2.00
C SER A 67 1.55 2.80 3.46
N ALA A 68 0.41 3.13 4.07
CA ALA A 68 0.11 2.81 5.46
C ALA A 68 -1.37 2.39 5.57
N LYS A 69 -1.69 1.13 5.25
CA LYS A 69 -3.08 0.71 5.07
C LYS A 69 -3.89 0.90 6.36
N GLY A 70 -4.99 1.63 6.24
CA GLY A 70 -5.92 1.85 7.34
C GLY A 70 -5.52 2.98 8.29
N ILE A 71 -4.41 3.68 8.03
CA ILE A 71 -4.01 4.90 8.73
C ILE A 71 -4.27 6.11 7.83
N GLN A 72 -4.74 7.19 8.42
CA GLN A 72 -4.98 8.44 7.71
C GLN A 72 -3.67 9.15 7.38
N GLN A 73 -3.50 9.48 6.09
CA GLN A 73 -2.32 10.17 5.54
C GLN A 73 -2.69 11.59 5.06
N GLY A 74 -1.70 12.47 4.94
CA GLY A 74 -1.86 13.81 4.39
C GLY A 74 -2.44 14.84 5.36
N ARG A 75 -2.28 16.13 5.02
CA ARG A 75 -2.60 17.29 5.89
C ARG A 75 -1.91 17.23 7.26
N GLY A 76 -0.65 16.77 7.29
CA GLY A 76 0.12 16.65 8.54
C GLY A 76 -0.31 15.52 9.49
N ARG A 77 -1.28 14.67 9.10
CA ARG A 77 -1.73 13.56 9.96
C ARG A 77 -0.70 12.42 10.00
N ASN A 78 -0.42 11.94 11.21
CA ASN A 78 0.46 10.81 11.49
C ASN A 78 1.88 10.97 10.90
N VAL A 79 2.34 12.19 10.63
CA VAL A 79 3.67 12.44 10.03
C VAL A 79 4.82 12.15 10.98
N ASP A 80 4.55 12.13 12.29
CA ASP A 80 5.45 11.72 13.37
C ASP A 80 5.81 10.23 13.30
N VAL A 81 4.90 9.41 12.75
CA VAL A 81 5.10 7.96 12.60
C VAL A 81 5.35 7.57 11.14
N LEU A 82 4.67 8.20 10.19
CA LEU A 82 4.71 7.86 8.75
C LEU A 82 5.84 8.60 8.01
N ASN A 83 7.06 8.45 8.51
CA ASN A 83 8.29 9.02 7.96
C ASN A 83 9.41 7.96 7.97
N PRO A 84 10.54 8.17 7.27
CA PRO A 84 11.61 7.18 7.20
C PRO A 84 12.08 6.68 8.57
N GLY A 85 12.28 7.58 9.52
CA GLY A 85 12.70 7.24 10.88
C GLY A 85 11.70 6.33 11.60
N GLY A 86 10.39 6.57 11.45
CA GLY A 86 9.35 5.72 12.02
C GLY A 86 9.39 4.29 11.45
N PHE A 87 9.52 4.15 10.13
CA PHE A 87 9.64 2.86 9.46
C PHE A 87 10.93 2.12 9.83
N GLU A 88 12.07 2.81 9.82
CA GLU A 88 13.37 2.23 10.19
C GLU A 88 13.41 1.79 11.66
N THR A 89 12.83 2.59 12.56
CA THR A 89 12.77 2.27 14.00
C THR A 89 11.97 0.99 14.26
N VAL A 90 10.87 0.78 13.53
CA VAL A 90 10.07 -0.44 13.62
C VAL A 90 10.88 -1.66 13.22
N VAL A 91 11.64 -1.58 12.12
CA VAL A 91 12.51 -2.68 11.68
C VAL A 91 13.64 -2.93 12.68
N ARG A 92 14.34 -1.87 13.10
CA ARG A 92 15.52 -1.93 13.95
C ARG A 92 15.19 -2.46 15.35
N ASN A 93 14.13 -1.94 15.96
CA ASN A 93 13.78 -2.23 17.34
C ASN A 93 12.71 -3.32 17.48
N ARG A 94 12.17 -3.82 16.35
CA ARG A 94 11.11 -4.84 16.31
C ARG A 94 9.85 -4.44 17.10
N ILE A 95 9.48 -3.17 17.01
CA ILE A 95 8.36 -2.58 17.77
C ILE A 95 7.13 -2.35 16.92
N THR A 96 6.04 -1.95 17.58
CA THR A 96 4.83 -1.44 16.94
C THR A 96 4.65 0.03 17.26
N LEU A 97 4.40 0.85 16.24
CA LEU A 97 3.98 2.24 16.38
C LEU A 97 2.48 2.37 16.13
N ARG A 98 1.84 3.30 16.84
CA ARG A 98 0.41 3.58 16.75
C ARG A 98 0.17 4.91 16.04
N GLY A 99 -0.90 4.98 15.28
CA GLY A 99 -1.38 6.20 14.63
C GLY A 99 -2.81 6.52 15.08
N THR A 100 -3.23 7.74 14.80
CA THR A 100 -4.57 8.23 15.13
C THR A 100 -5.33 8.56 13.86
N ASN A 101 -6.52 7.98 13.74
CA ASN A 101 -7.51 8.36 12.72
C ASN A 101 -8.60 9.20 13.36
N LYS A 102 -8.98 10.30 12.70
CA LYS A 102 -10.09 11.15 13.13
C LYS A 102 -11.10 11.27 12.00
N GLY A 103 -12.38 11.23 12.34
CA GLY A 103 -13.42 11.32 11.32
C GLY A 103 -14.79 11.56 11.93
N PHE A 104 -15.80 11.39 11.11
CA PHE A 104 -17.19 11.43 11.52
C PHE A 104 -17.96 10.28 10.87
N ARG A 105 -19.07 9.89 11.47
CA ARG A 105 -20.02 8.90 10.94
C ARG A 105 -21.43 9.30 11.32
N LEU A 106 -22.41 8.85 10.54
CA LEU A 106 -23.81 8.92 10.93
C LEU A 106 -24.08 7.85 11.99
N SER A 107 -24.60 8.27 13.15
CA SER A 107 -25.09 7.34 14.16
C SER A 107 -26.35 6.65 13.65
N LYS A 108 -26.36 5.31 13.63
CA LYS A 108 -27.54 4.55 13.21
C LYS A 108 -28.71 4.71 14.17
N GLU A 109 -28.41 4.89 15.47
CA GLU A 109 -29.38 5.04 16.57
C GLU A 109 -29.96 6.45 16.60
N THR A 110 -29.08 7.46 16.74
CA THR A 110 -29.53 8.85 16.96
C THR A 110 -29.77 9.62 15.68
N LYS A 111 -29.43 9.04 14.51
CA LYS A 111 -29.44 9.71 13.19
C LYS A 111 -28.64 11.02 13.13
N ALA A 112 -27.78 11.27 14.12
CA ALA A 112 -26.92 12.44 14.18
C ALA A 112 -25.52 12.15 13.63
N ILE A 113 -24.84 13.19 13.16
CA ILE A 113 -23.41 13.11 12.83
C ILE A 113 -22.62 13.08 14.15
N ILE A 114 -21.81 12.04 14.33
CA ILE A 114 -20.90 11.91 15.46
C ILE A 114 -19.46 11.90 14.98
N THR A 115 -18.56 12.56 15.71
CA THR A 115 -17.11 12.51 15.46
C THR A 115 -16.49 11.35 16.22
N TYR A 116 -15.36 10.86 15.73
CA TYR A 116 -14.58 9.84 16.41
C TYR A 116 -13.09 10.10 16.27
N THR A 117 -12.35 9.63 17.28
CA THR A 117 -10.90 9.47 17.26
C THR A 117 -10.60 8.02 17.57
N GLN A 118 -9.83 7.37 16.71
CA GLN A 118 -9.44 5.97 16.87
C GLN A 118 -7.93 5.83 16.81
N THR A 119 -7.34 5.32 17.88
CA THR A 119 -5.94 4.86 17.88
C THR A 119 -5.88 3.48 17.23
N LYS A 120 -5.00 3.32 16.25
CA LYS A 120 -4.79 2.07 15.51
C LYS A 120 -3.31 1.73 15.47
N THR A 121 -3.00 0.45 15.31
CA THR A 121 -1.65 0.03 14.88
C THR A 121 -1.35 0.65 13.53
N ALA A 122 -0.27 1.44 13.46
CA ALA A 122 0.14 2.11 12.24
C ALA A 122 1.24 1.35 11.51
N LEU A 123 2.38 1.18 12.18
CA LEU A 123 3.53 0.45 11.67
C LEU A 123 3.84 -0.69 12.63
N ASN A 124 4.05 -1.88 12.12
CA ASN A 124 4.30 -3.06 12.94
C ASN A 124 5.38 -3.91 12.30
N TYR A 125 6.32 -4.38 13.12
CA TYR A 125 7.39 -5.27 12.70
C TYR A 125 6.86 -6.65 12.27
N TYR A 126 5.81 -7.14 12.94
CA TYR A 126 5.36 -8.52 12.78
C TYR A 126 3.86 -8.60 12.53
N TYR A 127 3.47 -9.38 11.52
CA TYR A 127 2.08 -9.69 11.23
C TYR A 127 1.90 -11.20 11.12
N ASP A 128 1.20 -11.78 12.08
CA ASP A 128 0.78 -13.17 12.02
C ASP A 128 -0.44 -13.31 11.11
N LYS A 129 -0.40 -14.30 10.23
CA LYS A 129 -1.66 -14.86 9.74
C LYS A 129 -2.32 -15.56 10.94
N ARG A 130 -3.65 -15.52 10.99
CA ARG A 130 -4.45 -16.03 12.11
C ARG A 130 -5.44 -17.08 11.63
N GLN A 131 -5.78 -18.02 12.50
CA GLN A 131 -6.82 -19.02 12.27
C GLN A 131 -8.16 -18.43 12.70
N VAL A 132 -9.19 -18.60 11.86
CA VAL A 132 -10.57 -18.22 12.23
C VAL A 132 -11.16 -19.35 13.06
N MET A 133 -11.73 -19.01 14.21
CA MET A 133 -12.35 -19.96 15.13
C MET A 133 -13.72 -20.40 14.60
N SER A 134 -14.31 -21.42 15.23
CA SER A 134 -15.60 -21.99 14.83
C SER A 134 -16.77 -21.01 14.87
N ASP A 135 -16.66 -19.90 15.59
CA ASP A 135 -17.67 -18.83 15.63
C ASP A 135 -17.67 -17.95 14.37
N GLY A 136 -16.68 -18.11 13.48
CA GLY A 136 -16.52 -17.31 12.25
C GLY A 136 -16.10 -15.86 12.50
N ILE A 137 -15.79 -15.48 13.74
CA ILE A 137 -15.52 -14.10 14.15
C ILE A 137 -14.17 -14.00 14.85
N SER A 138 -13.95 -14.85 15.84
CA SER A 138 -12.75 -14.84 16.67
C SER A 138 -11.57 -15.42 15.89
N THR A 139 -10.36 -14.97 16.24
CA THR A 139 -9.14 -15.47 15.61
C THR A 139 -8.04 -15.76 16.62
N THR A 140 -7.32 -16.85 16.41
CA THR A 140 -6.14 -17.25 17.19
C THR A 140 -4.87 -17.18 16.33
N PRO A 141 -3.68 -17.04 16.92
CA PRO A 141 -2.43 -17.16 16.18
C PRO A 141 -2.34 -18.51 15.46
N LEU A 142 -1.63 -18.56 14.33
CA LEU A 142 -1.24 -19.82 13.73
C LEU A 142 -0.32 -20.61 14.66
N ASN A 143 -0.49 -21.93 14.68
CA ASN A 143 0.42 -22.85 15.35
C ASN A 143 1.56 -23.18 14.37
N VAL A 144 2.50 -22.23 14.21
CA VAL A 144 3.65 -22.29 13.28
C VAL A 144 4.96 -22.13 14.01
#